data_AF-A0A1S2IMM7-F1
#
_entry.id   AF-A0A1S2IMM7-F1
#
_cell.length_a   1.000
_cell.length_b   1.000
_cell.length_c   1.000
_cell.angle_alpha   90.00
_cell.angle_beta   90.00
_cell.angle_gamma   90.00
#
_symmetry.space_group_name_H-M   'P 1'
#
loop_
_entity.id
_entity.type
_entity.pdbx_description
1 polymer ?
#
loop_
_entity_poly.entity_id
_entity_poly.type
_entity_poly.pdbx_seq_one_letter_code
_entity_poly.pdbx_strand_id
1 'polypeptide(L)'
;MPRDITILSPHVYDQLDLATAAHAVDGSLGVREIDGGDALQVFAVGGVPLLTVYQAAELSEAGELDRLLPDPPSVRLPVFWIDAVAPMGDEGETGVSVALRLALGLEAACIVEDD
;
A
#
# COMPACT_ATOMS: atom_id res chain seq x y z
N MET A 1 -6.55 16.15 -0.55
CA MET A 1 -5.44 15.68 -1.42
C MET A 1 -5.69 14.19 -1.70
N PRO A 2 -4.96 13.43 -2.54
CA PRO A 2 -5.05 11.96 -2.46
C PRO A 2 -4.72 11.52 -1.02
N ARG A 3 -5.26 10.37 -0.61
CA ARG A 3 -4.98 9.78 0.70
C ARG A 3 -3.61 9.13 0.67
N ASP A 4 -2.77 9.50 1.61
CA ASP A 4 -1.44 8.95 1.74
C ASP A 4 -1.49 7.71 2.64
N ILE A 5 -0.87 6.62 2.19
CA ILE A 5 -0.91 5.33 2.87
C ILE A 5 0.51 4.83 3.01
N THR A 6 0.91 4.51 4.24
CA THR A 6 2.20 3.87 4.53
C THR A 6 1.98 2.45 5.00
N ILE A 7 2.63 1.48 4.37
CA ILE A 7 2.66 0.09 4.81
C ILE A 7 4.07 -0.25 5.30
N LEU A 8 4.17 -0.70 6.55
CA LEU A 8 5.41 -1.16 7.17
C LEU A 8 5.41 -2.68 7.24
N SER A 9 6.04 -3.31 6.25
CA SER A 9 5.97 -4.75 6.01
C SER A 9 7.25 -5.48 6.40
N PRO A 10 7.19 -6.69 6.97
CA PRO A 10 8.37 -7.54 7.17
C PRO A 10 8.96 -8.07 5.84
N HIS A 11 8.22 -7.96 4.73
CA HIS A 11 8.58 -8.52 3.42
C HIS A 11 8.34 -7.51 2.28
N VAL A 12 9.12 -7.61 1.21
CA VAL A 12 8.80 -6.94 -0.06
C VAL A 12 7.56 -7.59 -0.64
N TYR A 13 6.61 -6.77 -1.11
CA TYR A 13 5.42 -7.26 -1.81
C TYR A 13 5.71 -7.44 -3.30
N ASP A 14 4.96 -8.32 -3.96
CA ASP A 14 4.98 -8.45 -5.41
C ASP A 14 3.61 -8.20 -6.06
N GLN A 15 3.54 -8.38 -7.38
CA GLN A 15 2.29 -8.21 -8.13
C GLN A 15 1.21 -9.23 -7.73
N LEU A 16 1.60 -10.45 -7.36
CA LEU A 16 0.67 -11.48 -6.94
C LEU A 16 0.07 -11.16 -5.57
N ASP A 17 0.86 -10.62 -4.64
CA ASP A 17 0.37 -10.16 -3.34
C ASP A 17 -0.70 -9.08 -3.50
N LEU A 18 -0.41 -8.06 -4.32
CA LEU A 18 -1.35 -6.98 -4.58
C LEU A 18 -2.61 -7.46 -5.33
N ALA A 19 -2.45 -8.35 -6.30
CA ALA A 19 -3.58 -8.95 -7.02
C ALA A 19 -4.45 -9.81 -6.10
N THR A 20 -3.84 -10.55 -5.17
CA THR A 20 -4.54 -11.36 -4.16
C THR A 20 -5.32 -10.47 -3.20
N ALA A 21 -4.71 -9.37 -2.75
CA ALA A 21 -5.38 -8.38 -1.91
C ALA A 21 -6.56 -7.72 -2.63
N ALA A 22 -6.37 -7.28 -3.88
CA ALA A 22 -7.42 -6.68 -4.70
C ALA A 22 -8.58 -7.65 -4.92
N HIS A 23 -8.29 -8.90 -5.31
CA HIS A 23 -9.30 -9.94 -5.54
C HIS A 23 -10.11 -10.27 -4.28
N ALA A 24 -9.48 -10.21 -3.11
CA ALA A 24 -10.16 -10.46 -1.84
C ALA A 24 -11.12 -9.34 -1.41
N VAL A 25 -10.94 -8.12 -1.94
CA VAL A 25 -11.88 -7.00 -1.77
C VAL A 25 -13.00 -7.10 -2.81
N ASP A 26 -12.64 -7.23 -4.09
CA ASP A 26 -13.58 -7.45 -5.19
C ASP A 26 -12.88 -8.19 -6.33
N GLY A 27 -13.48 -9.32 -6.75
CA GLY A 27 -12.91 -10.20 -7.77
C GLY A 27 -12.84 -9.61 -9.18
N SER A 28 -13.43 -8.44 -9.41
CA SER A 28 -13.39 -7.71 -10.69
C SER A 28 -12.23 -6.72 -10.81
N LEU A 29 -11.49 -6.47 -9.72
CA LEU A 29 -10.36 -5.54 -9.71
C LEU A 29 -9.15 -6.12 -10.45
N GLY A 30 -8.48 -5.25 -11.21
CA GLY A 30 -7.24 -5.57 -11.90
C GLY A 30 -6.02 -4.92 -11.26
N VAL A 31 -4.85 -5.48 -11.53
CA VAL A 31 -3.55 -4.88 -11.18
C VAL A 31 -2.72 -4.73 -12.44
N ARG A 32 -2.09 -3.57 -12.61
CA ARG A 32 -1.15 -3.29 -13.71
C ARG A 32 0.11 -2.63 -13.19
N GLU A 33 1.19 -2.81 -13.94
CA GLU A 33 2.40 -2.02 -13.78
C GLU A 33 2.20 -0.62 -14.37
N ILE A 34 2.75 0.39 -13.70
CA ILE A 34 2.85 1.76 -14.20
C ILE A 34 4.29 2.26 -14.02
N ASP A 35 4.58 3.43 -14.59
CA ASP A 35 5.88 4.10 -14.44
C ASP A 35 7.09 3.22 -14.78
N GLY A 36 6.93 2.29 -15.73
CA GLY A 36 8.00 1.40 -16.19
C GLY A 36 8.49 0.38 -15.16
N GLY A 37 7.66 0.07 -14.14
CA GLY A 37 7.98 -0.91 -13.10
C GLY A 37 8.09 -0.31 -11.70
N ASP A 38 8.13 1.01 -11.60
CA ASP A 38 8.36 1.72 -10.34
C ASP A 38 7.12 1.76 -9.43
N ALA A 39 5.96 1.36 -9.94
CA ALA A 39 4.75 1.20 -9.14
C ALA A 39 3.77 0.19 -9.75
N LEU A 40 2.91 -0.37 -8.90
CA LEU A 40 1.74 -1.14 -9.29
C LEU A 40 0.47 -0.36 -9.00
N GLN A 41 -0.53 -0.49 -9.88
CA GLN A 41 -1.81 0.19 -9.74
C GLN A 41 -2.96 -0.81 -9.76
N VAL A 42 -3.83 -0.69 -8.77
CA VAL A 42 -5.14 -1.35 -8.70
C VAL A 42 -6.16 -0.50 -9.45
N PHE A 43 -6.98 -1.12 -10.29
CA PHE A 43 -8.00 -0.42 -11.06
C PHE A 43 -9.31 -1.20 -11.15
N ALA A 44 -10.42 -0.46 -11.25
CA ALA A 44 -11.76 -1.02 -11.47
C ALA A 44 -12.04 -1.27 -12.96
N VAL A 45 -13.20 -1.89 -13.25
CA VAL A 45 -13.73 -2.01 -14.60
C VAL A 45 -13.74 -0.63 -15.30
N GLY A 46 -13.28 -0.59 -16.55
CA GLY A 46 -13.12 0.65 -17.31
C GLY A 46 -11.79 1.39 -17.05
N GLY A 47 -10.92 0.85 -16.20
CA GLY A 47 -9.56 1.37 -15.99
C GLY A 47 -9.47 2.51 -14.97
N VAL A 48 -10.49 2.68 -14.13
CA VAL A 48 -10.51 3.71 -13.08
C VAL A 48 -9.49 3.35 -12.00
N PRO A 49 -8.50 4.21 -11.71
CA PRO A 49 -7.48 3.92 -10.71
C PRO A 49 -8.07 3.99 -9.29
N LEU A 50 -7.73 3.02 -8.45
CA LEU A 50 -8.21 2.91 -7.07
C LEU A 50 -7.08 3.03 -6.04
N LEU A 51 -5.91 2.49 -6.35
CA LEU A 51 -4.75 2.51 -5.46
C LEU A 51 -3.48 2.44 -6.32
N THR A 52 -2.49 3.27 -6.04
CA THR A 52 -1.13 3.12 -6.56
C THR A 52 -0.22 2.74 -5.40
N VAL A 53 0.60 1.70 -5.57
CA VAL A 53 1.56 1.20 -4.58
C VAL A 53 2.95 1.29 -5.19
N TYR A 54 3.87 1.96 -4.52
CA TYR A 54 5.25 2.19 -4.97
C TYR A 54 6.19 1.08 -4.50
N GLN A 55 7.40 1.02 -5.06
CA GLN A 55 8.41 0.04 -4.66
C GLN A 55 8.76 0.13 -3.16
N ALA A 56 9.07 -1.02 -2.58
CA ALA A 56 9.48 -1.12 -1.18
C ALA A 56 10.90 -0.60 -0.95
N ALA A 57 11.12 0.17 0.11
CA ALA A 57 12.42 0.59 0.60
C ALA A 57 12.74 -0.08 1.94
N GLU A 58 13.91 -0.71 2.07
CA GLU A 58 14.33 -1.34 3.33
C GLU A 58 14.81 -0.27 4.32
N LEU A 59 14.21 -0.26 5.51
CA LEU A 59 14.67 0.50 6.67
C LEU A 59 15.28 -0.47 7.69
N SER A 60 16.55 -0.24 8.03
CA SER A 60 17.30 -1.11 8.94
C SER A 60 17.83 -0.37 10.18
N GLU A 61 17.74 0.96 10.20
CA GLU A 61 18.26 1.79 11.29
C GLU A 61 17.19 2.09 12.34
N ALA A 62 17.54 1.86 13.61
CA ALA A 62 16.68 2.24 14.73
C ALA A 62 16.53 3.76 14.81
N GLY A 63 15.32 4.26 15.03
CA GLY A 63 15.01 5.69 15.11
C GLY A 63 14.62 6.34 13.78
N GLU A 64 14.78 5.66 12.65
CA GLU A 64 14.36 6.20 11.35
C GLU A 64 12.83 6.36 11.27
N LEU A 65 12.08 5.38 11.80
CA LEU A 65 10.62 5.45 11.90
C LEU A 65 10.14 6.60 12.78
N ASP A 66 10.79 6.84 13.92
CA ASP A 66 10.47 7.95 14.83
C ASP A 66 10.70 9.34 14.21
N ARG A 67 11.57 9.42 13.19
CA ARG A 67 11.81 10.64 12.42
C ARG A 67 10.78 10.85 11.32
N LEU A 68 10.31 9.75 10.72
CA LEU A 68 9.43 9.78 9.54
C LEU A 68 7.95 9.83 9.91
N LEU A 69 7.56 9.23 11.04
CA LEU A 69 6.17 9.14 11.48
C LEU A 69 5.99 9.82 12.84
N PRO A 70 4.88 10.57 13.04
CA PRO A 70 4.61 11.24 14.30
C PRO A 70 4.28 10.26 15.45
N ASP A 71 3.70 9.10 15.15
CA ASP A 71 3.37 8.04 16.11
C ASP A 71 3.62 6.66 15.45
N PRO A 72 4.88 6.23 15.32
CA PRO A 72 5.20 5.00 14.60
C PRO A 72 4.71 3.76 15.35
N PRO A 73 4.10 2.78 14.65
CA PRO A 73 3.76 1.50 15.27
C PRO A 73 5.04 0.72 15.62
N SER A 74 4.94 -0.15 16.63
CA SER A 74 6.06 -1.02 16.98
C SER A 74 6.24 -2.13 15.95
N VAL A 75 7.34 -2.09 15.19
CA VAL A 75 7.74 -3.09 14.20
C VAL A 75 9.14 -3.62 14.49
N ARG A 76 9.46 -4.81 13.95
CA ARG A 76 10.82 -5.37 14.02
C ARG A 76 11.63 -4.89 12.81
N LEU A 77 12.89 -4.53 13.03
CA LEU A 77 13.82 -4.20 11.96
C LEU A 77 14.59 -5.45 11.50
N PRO A 78 14.98 -5.53 10.21
CA PRO A 78 14.63 -4.59 9.14
C PRO A 78 13.14 -4.65 8.79
N VAL A 79 12.59 -3.53 8.32
CA VAL A 79 11.21 -3.40 7.84
C VAL A 79 11.22 -2.75 6.46
N PHE A 80 10.26 -3.08 5.61
CA PHE A 80 10.07 -2.48 4.30
C PHE A 80 9.02 -1.40 4.39
N TRP A 81 9.43 -0.17 4.09
CA TRP A 81 8.56 0.98 3.89
C TRP A 81 7.97 0.93 2.48
N ILE A 82 6.64 0.95 2.39
CA ILE A 82 5.92 0.93 1.13
C ILE A 82 4.96 2.11 1.15
N ASP A 83 5.16 3.04 0.22
CA ASP A 83 4.23 4.14 -0.02
C ASP A 83 3.10 3.69 -0.94
N ALA A 84 1.89 4.13 -0.65
CA ALA A 84 0.74 3.98 -1.51
C ALA A 84 -0.16 5.22 -1.44
N VAL A 85 -0.89 5.46 -2.52
CA VAL A 85 -1.83 6.58 -2.62
C VAL A 85 -3.17 6.13 -3.18
N ALA A 86 -4.25 6.59 -2.55
CA ALA A 86 -5.62 6.37 -3.02
C ALA A 86 -6.26 7.71 -3.42
N PRO A 87 -7.14 7.75 -4.45
CA PRO A 87 -7.90 8.95 -4.76
C PRO A 87 -8.85 9.31 -3.60
N MET A 88 -9.45 10.50 -3.67
CA MET A 88 -10.53 10.88 -2.75
C MET A 88 -11.86 10.27 -3.19
N GLY A 89 -12.80 10.16 -2.26
CA GLY A 89 -14.15 9.66 -2.52
C GLY A 89 -14.24 8.14 -2.47
N ASP A 90 -15.32 7.60 -3.03
CA ASP A 90 -15.71 6.19 -2.92
C ASP A 90 -14.71 5.24 -3.58
N GLU A 91 -14.10 5.66 -4.70
CA GLU A 91 -13.02 4.90 -5.35
C GLU A 91 -11.82 4.77 -4.41
N GLY A 92 -11.53 5.82 -3.66
CA GLY A 92 -10.48 5.85 -2.66
C GLY A 92 -10.71 4.91 -1.50
N GLU A 93 -11.95 4.80 -1.02
CA GLU A 93 -12.33 3.86 0.06
C GLU A 93 -12.05 2.41 -0.35
N THR A 94 -12.30 2.09 -1.62
CA THR A 94 -11.97 0.79 -2.19
C THR A 94 -10.46 0.59 -2.23
N GLY A 95 -9.70 1.60 -2.64
CA GLY A 95 -8.24 1.59 -2.61
C GLY A 95 -7.66 1.35 -1.22
N VAL A 96 -8.16 2.08 -0.21
CA VAL A 96 -7.79 1.91 1.20
C VAL A 96 -8.09 0.49 1.68
N SER A 97 -9.26 -0.05 1.31
CA SER A 97 -9.63 -1.44 1.63
C SER A 97 -8.65 -2.45 1.05
N VAL A 98 -8.16 -2.23 -0.18
CA VAL A 98 -7.14 -3.08 -0.80
C VAL A 98 -5.79 -2.95 -0.09
N ALA A 99 -5.37 -1.73 0.27
CA ALA A 99 -4.13 -1.51 1.01
C ALA A 99 -4.15 -2.19 2.40
N LEU A 100 -5.26 -2.08 3.14
CA LEU A 100 -5.46 -2.79 4.40
C LEU A 100 -5.43 -4.30 4.21
N ARG A 101 -6.00 -4.81 3.10
CA ARG A 101 -6.00 -6.23 2.80
C ARG A 101 -4.61 -6.75 2.43
N LEU A 102 -3.83 -5.96 1.69
CA LEU A 102 -2.43 -6.23 1.39
C LEU A 102 -1.62 -6.29 2.68
N ALA A 103 -1.73 -5.28 3.53
CA ALA A 103 -1.02 -5.24 4.81
C ALA A 103 -1.36 -6.45 5.69
N LEU A 104 -2.64 -6.85 5.76
CA LEU A 104 -3.04 -8.06 6.46
C LEU A 104 -2.40 -9.33 5.87
N GLY A 105 -2.30 -9.43 4.55
CA GLY A 105 -1.64 -10.55 3.87
C GLY A 105 -0.13 -10.62 4.12
N LEU A 106 0.50 -9.47 4.33
CA LEU A 106 1.93 -9.33 4.61
C LEU A 106 2.28 -9.37 6.10
N GLU A 107 1.27 -9.45 6.98
CA GLU A 107 1.44 -9.27 8.43
C GLU A 107 2.08 -7.90 8.77
N ALA A 108 1.73 -6.88 8.01
CA ALA A 108 2.27 -5.52 8.05
C ALA A 108 1.38 -4.55 8.84
N ALA A 109 1.96 -3.46 9.30
CA ALA A 109 1.20 -2.31 9.77
C ALA A 109 0.78 -1.43 8.57
N CYS A 110 -0.43 -0.87 8.61
CA CYS A 110 -0.94 0.05 7.59
C CYS A 110 -1.41 1.33 8.27
N ILE A 111 -0.88 2.46 7.82
CA ILE A 111 -1.20 3.80 8.31
C ILE A 111 -1.87 4.52 7.16
N VAL A 112 -3.05 5.11 7.40
CA VAL A 112 -3.82 5.84 6.41
C VAL A 112 -3.97 7.28 6.91
N GLU A 113 -3.55 8.22 6.11
CA GLU A 113 -3.60 9.66 6.40
C GLU A 113 -4.64 10.31 5.47
N ASP A 114 -5.77 10.71 6.08
CA ASP A 114 -6.87 11.43 5.43
C ASP A 114 -6.89 12.87 5.98
N ASP A 115 -6.18 13.77 5.29
CA ASP A 115 -6.18 15.23 5.57
C ASP A 115 -7.25 16.01 4.78
#